data_AF-A0A1G5B1S1-F1
#
_entry.id   AF-A0A1G5B1S1-F1
#
_cell.length_a   1.000
_cell.length_b   1.000
_cell.length_c   1.000
_cell.angle_alpha   90.00
_cell.angle_beta   90.00
_cell.angle_gamma   90.00
#
_symmetry.space_group_name_H-M   'P 1'
#
loop_
_entity.id
_entity.type
_entity.pdbx_description
1 polymer ?
#
loop_
_entity_poly.entity_id
_entity_poly.type
_entity_poly.pdbx_seq_one_letter_code
_entity_poly.pdbx_strand_id
1 'polypeptide(L)'
;MFVLQIVTLAGMQFPMWMQNSRLIRYLCEISYAFFFAQFFTWKSTMFIIAKIGFDTNVIRIVFSFLICMMIAIVLHEIFEKPLTKYLLKRLS
;
A
#
# COMPACT_ATOMS: atom_id res chain seq x y z
N MET A 1 2.04 9.70 0.13
CA MET A 1 0.62 9.34 0.34
C MET A 1 0.18 9.64 1.76
N PHE A 2 0.75 9.00 2.78
CA PHE A 2 0.47 9.33 4.18
C PHE A 2 0.70 10.81 4.53
N VAL A 3 1.83 11.39 4.10
CA VAL A 3 2.09 12.83 4.29
C VAL A 3 1.02 13.69 3.62
N LEU A 4 0.52 13.30 2.45
CA LEU A 4 -0.54 14.02 1.77
C LEU A 4 -1.84 13.94 2.59
N GLN A 5 -2.21 12.75 3.08
CA GLN A 5 -3.38 12.56 3.95
C GLN A 5 -3.29 13.40 5.24
N ILE A 6 -2.12 13.45 5.88
CA ILE A 6 -1.88 14.28 7.09
C ILE A 6 -2.02 15.77 6.77
N VAL A 7 -1.47 16.22 5.64
CA VAL A 7 -1.55 17.62 5.19
C VAL A 7 -3.00 17.99 4.87
N THR A 8 -3.79 17.12 4.24
CA THR A 8 -5.22 17.37 4.03
C THR A 8 -6.00 17.42 5.35
N LEU A 9 -5.66 16.55 6.31
CA LEU A 9 -6.27 16.54 7.65
C LEU A 9 -5.92 17.81 8.45
N ALA A 10 -4.74 18.41 8.19
CA ALA A 10 -4.33 19.69 8.76
C ALA A 10 -5.06 20.91 8.12
N GLY A 11 -6.01 20.68 7.20
CA GLY A 11 -6.81 21.72 6.57
C GLY A 11 -6.15 22.39 5.36
N MET A 12 -4.98 21.93 4.92
CA MET A 12 -4.34 22.45 3.71
C MET A 12 -5.00 21.87 2.46
N GLN A 13 -5.38 22.76 1.54
CA GLN A 13 -5.94 22.36 0.25
C GLN A 13 -4.83 22.19 -0.79
N PHE A 14 -4.93 21.10 -1.55
CA PHE A 14 -4.01 20.83 -2.65
C PHE A 14 -4.48 21.48 -3.96
N PRO A 15 -3.56 21.88 -4.86
CA PRO A 15 -3.89 22.41 -6.18
C PRO A 15 -4.75 21.45 -7.02
N MET A 16 -5.60 22.01 -7.89
CA MET A 16 -6.65 21.27 -8.62
C MET A 16 -6.11 20.11 -9.48
N TRP A 17 -4.92 20.27 -10.07
CA TRP A 17 -4.24 19.22 -10.86
C TRP A 17 -3.95 17.93 -10.07
N MET A 18 -3.79 18.04 -8.75
CA MET A 18 -3.40 16.97 -7.86
C MET A 18 -4.63 16.24 -7.35
N GLN A 19 -5.71 17.00 -7.10
CA GLN A 19 -7.03 16.46 -6.75
C GLN A 19 -7.65 15.67 -7.89
N ASN A 20 -7.45 16.09 -9.14
CA ASN A 20 -7.96 15.39 -10.33
C ASN A 20 -7.11 14.18 -10.77
N SER A 21 -5.95 13.95 -10.16
CA SER A 21 -5.09 12.84 -10.54
C SER A 21 -5.62 11.50 -10.02
N ARG A 22 -6.07 10.64 -10.95
CA ARG A 22 -6.50 9.26 -10.65
C ARG A 22 -5.39 8.45 -9.99
N LEU A 23 -4.14 8.70 -10.36
CA LEU A 23 -2.98 7.99 -9.84
C LEU A 23 -2.70 8.37 -8.38
N ILE A 24 -2.77 9.66 -8.04
CA ILE A 24 -2.60 10.12 -6.65
C ILE A 24 -3.72 9.60 -5.78
N ARG A 25 -4.96 9.64 -6.29
CA ARG A 25 -6.12 9.08 -5.58
C ARG A 25 -5.94 7.58 -5.31
N TYR A 26 -5.56 6.81 -6.31
CA TYR A 26 -5.29 5.37 -6.14
C TYR A 26 -4.18 5.11 -5.12
N LEU A 27 -3.08 5.87 -5.19
CA LEU A 27 -1.99 5.74 -4.24
C LEU A 27 -2.37 6.14 -2.80
N CYS A 28 -3.33 7.06 -2.63
CA CYS A 28 -3.92 7.39 -1.33
C CYS A 28 -4.89 6.29 -0.85
N GLU A 29 -5.64 5.63 -1.74
CA GLU A 29 -6.55 4.53 -1.39
C GLU A 29 -5.76 3.28 -0.94
N ILE A 30 -4.69 2.92 -1.65
CA ILE A 30 -3.85 1.75 -1.30
C ILE A 30 -2.89 2.03 -0.12
N SER A 31 -2.76 3.28 0.34
CA SER A 31 -1.75 3.65 1.34
C SER A 31 -1.91 2.87 2.65
N TYR A 32 -3.16 2.63 3.06
CA TYR A 32 -3.49 1.87 4.25
C TYR A 32 -3.11 0.39 4.11
N ALA A 33 -3.45 -0.23 2.97
CA ALA A 33 -3.05 -1.59 2.67
C ALA A 33 -1.51 -1.74 2.60
N PHE A 34 -0.82 -0.74 2.06
CA PHE A 34 0.63 -0.71 2.01
C PHE A 34 1.27 -0.64 3.40
N PHE A 35 0.71 0.16 4.31
CA PHE A 35 1.16 0.22 5.70
C PHE A 35 1.05 -1.15 6.40
N PHE A 36 -0.05 -1.88 6.20
CA PHE A 36 -0.17 -3.23 6.76
C PHE A 36 0.74 -4.25 6.08
N ALA A 37 0.91 -4.17 4.76
CA ALA A 37 1.76 -5.09 4.01
C ALA A 37 3.22 -5.11 4.50
N GLN A 38 3.71 -3.99 5.03
CA GLN A 38 5.05 -3.86 5.60
C GLN A 38 5.29 -4.80 6.79
N PHE A 39 4.27 -5.12 7.58
CA PHE A 39 4.40 -6.04 8.72
C PHE A 39 4.61 -7.49 8.28
N PHE A 40 4.11 -7.87 7.10
CA PHE A 40 4.18 -9.25 6.59
C PHE A 40 5.39 -9.49 5.69
N THR A 41 6.04 -8.42 5.22
CA THR A 41 7.05 -8.52 4.16
C THR A 41 8.32 -9.21 4.60
N TRP A 42 8.74 -9.03 5.86
CA TRP A 42 10.04 -9.51 6.32
C TRP A 42 10.13 -11.04 6.29
N LYS A 43 9.09 -11.74 6.75
CA LYS A 43 9.05 -13.21 6.71
C LYS A 43 9.10 -13.73 5.28
N SER A 44 8.32 -13.15 4.38
CA SER A 44 8.28 -13.55 2.97
C SER A 44 9.60 -13.24 2.25
N THR A 45 10.23 -12.11 2.54
CA THR A 45 11.50 -11.71 1.91
C THR A 45 12.64 -12.62 2.35
N MET A 46 12.75 -12.92 3.65
CA MET A 46 13.78 -13.84 4.15
C MET A 46 13.61 -15.25 3.57
N PHE A 47 12.37 -15.73 3.40
CA PHE A 47 12.10 -17.02 2.77
C PHE A 47 12.59 -17.07 1.31
N ILE A 48 12.38 -16.00 0.55
CA ILE A 48 12.80 -15.91 -0.86
C ILE A 48 14.32 -15.76 -0.99
N ILE A 49 14.95 -14.93 -0.15
CA ILE A 49 16.41 -14.75 -0.17
C ILE A 49 17.12 -16.05 0.21
N ALA A 50 16.61 -16.78 1.21
CA ALA A 50 17.14 -18.08 1.60
C ALA A 50 17.09 -19.11 0.46
N LYS A 51 16.16 -18.98 -0.49
CA LYS A 51 16.06 -19.84 -1.68
C LYS A 51 16.97 -19.42 -2.83
N ILE A 52 17.22 -18.12 -2.99
CA ILE A 52 18.01 -17.56 -4.09
C ILE A 52 19.52 -17.59 -3.79
N GLY A 53 19.91 -17.56 -2.52
CA GLY A 53 21.32 -17.67 -2.09
C GLY A 53 22.17 -16.41 -2.33
N PHE A 54 21.59 -15.36 -2.91
CA PHE A 54 22.23 -14.05 -3.08
C PHE A 54 21.71 -13.06 -2.04
N ASP A 55 22.55 -12.70 -1.07
CA ASP A 55 22.20 -11.79 0.03
C ASP A 55 23.03 -10.51 -0.05
N THR A 56 22.61 -9.59 -0.91
CA THR A 56 23.14 -8.22 -0.92
C THR A 56 22.08 -7.24 -0.42
N ASN A 57 22.52 -6.15 0.21
CA ASN A 57 21.61 -5.13 0.75
C ASN A 57 20.66 -4.58 -0.33
N VAL A 58 21.15 -4.39 -1.56
CA VAL A 58 20.34 -3.89 -2.68
C VAL A 58 19.25 -4.89 -3.07
N ILE A 59 19.60 -6.17 -3.22
CA ILE A 59 18.64 -7.23 -3.53
C ILE A 59 17.59 -7.32 -2.42
N ARG A 60 18.03 -7.30 -1.15
CA ARG A 60 17.14 -7.39 0.01
C ARG A 60 16.12 -6.24 0.04
N ILE A 61 16.53 -5.01 -0.29
CA ILE A 61 15.65 -3.84 -0.41
C ILE A 61 14.66 -4.00 -1.59
N VAL A 62 15.15 -4.35 -2.78
CA VAL A 62 14.32 -4.46 -3.98
C VAL A 62 13.26 -5.56 -3.82
N PHE A 63 13.65 -6.75 -3.37
CA PHE A 63 12.71 -7.84 -3.12
C PHE A 63 11.71 -7.50 -2.03
N SER A 64 12.14 -6.88 -0.92
CA SER A 64 11.22 -6.43 0.14
C SER A 64 10.19 -5.47 -0.43
N PHE A 65 10.60 -4.49 -1.25
CA PHE A 65 9.68 -3.54 -1.84
C PHE A 65 8.67 -4.21 -2.78
N LEU A 66 9.12 -5.11 -3.66
CA LEU A 66 8.24 -5.83 -4.59
C LEU A 66 7.24 -6.72 -3.86
N ILE A 67 7.68 -7.46 -2.86
CA ILE A 67 6.82 -8.31 -2.03
C ILE A 67 5.81 -7.44 -1.27
N CYS A 68 6.24 -6.30 -0.72
CA CYS A 68 5.36 -5.37 -0.03
C CYS A 68 4.28 -4.84 -0.96
N MET A 69 4.66 -4.42 -2.17
CA MET A 69 3.72 -3.92 -3.17
C MET A 69 2.72 -5.01 -3.56
N MET A 70 3.17 -6.25 -3.80
CA MET A 70 2.27 -7.36 -4.12
C MET A 70 1.27 -7.63 -2.99
N ILE A 71 1.74 -7.74 -1.74
CA ILE A 71 0.86 -7.95 -0.57
C ILE A 71 -0.13 -6.79 -0.43
N ALA A 72 0.32 -5.55 -0.62
CA ALA A 72 -0.54 -4.37 -0.54
C ALA A 72 -1.66 -4.39 -1.60
N ILE A 73 -1.33 -4.74 -2.85
CA ILE A 73 -2.31 -4.84 -3.94
C ILE A 73 -3.32 -5.95 -3.64
N VAL A 74 -2.85 -7.12 -3.19
CA VAL A 74 -3.71 -8.24 -2.81
C VAL A 74 -4.65 -7.84 -1.67
N LEU A 75 -4.13 -7.20 -0.62
CA LEU A 75 -4.93 -6.76 0.51
C LEU A 75 -5.98 -5.72 0.11
N HIS A 76 -5.61 -4.77 -0.75
CA HIS A 76 -6.50 -3.73 -1.23
C HIS A 76 -7.62 -4.26 -2.15
N GLU A 77 -7.28 -5.09 -3.14
CA GLU A 77 -8.27 -5.64 -4.09
C GLU A 77 -9.16 -6.72 -3.44
N ILE A 78 -8.57 -7.64 -2.66
CA ILE A 78 -9.30 -8.82 -2.15
C ILE A 78 -10.03 -8.54 -0.85
N PHE A 79 -9.52 -7.66 0.01
CA PHE A 79 -10.14 -7.40 1.31
C PHE A 79 -10.78 -6.02 1.36
N GLU A 80 -10.02 -4.97 1.07
CA GLU A 80 -10.48 -3.59 1.28
C GLU A 80 -11.69 -3.26 0.41
N LYS A 81 -11.58 -3.43 -0.92
CA LYS A 81 -12.69 -3.15 -1.85
C LYS A 81 -14.01 -3.91 -1.56
N PRO A 82 -14.01 -5.24 -1.36
CA PRO A 82 -15.25 -5.95 -1.06
C PRO A 82 -15.80 -5.63 0.32
N LEU A 83 -14.93 -5.41 1.33
CA LEU A 83 -15.37 -5.04 2.67
C LEU A 83 -16.03 -3.66 2.67
N THR A 84 -15.45 -2.67 1.96
CA THR A 84 -16.08 -1.35 1.79
C THR A 84 -17.44 -1.46 1.12
N LYS A 85 -17.56 -2.27 0.05
CA LYS A 85 -18.86 -2.53 -0.60
C LYS A 85 -19.87 -3.18 0.34
N TYR A 86 -19.43 -4.16 1.14
CA TYR A 86 -20.30 -4.85 2.10
C TYR A 86 -20.78 -3.91 3.21
N LEU A 87 -19.88 -3.11 3.78
CA LEU A 87 -20.20 -2.15 4.85
C LEU A 87 -21.16 -1.06 4.36
N LEU A 88 -20.91 -0.47 3.19
CA LEU A 88 -21.82 0.53 2.62
C LEU A 88 -23.23 -0.02 2.37
N LYS A 89 -23.35 -1.30 1.99
CA LYS A 89 -24.65 -1.97 1.80
C LYS A 89 -25.40 -2.24 3.11
N ARG A 90 -24.68 -2.33 4.24
CA ARG A 90 -25.26 -2.56 5.58
C ARG A 90 -25.56 -1.28 6.34
N LEU A 91 -24.86 -0.18 6.01
CA LEU A 91 -24.99 1.12 6.67
C LEU A 91 -26.02 2.05 5.99
N SER A 92 -26.49 1.69 4.78
CA SER A 92 -27.60 2.33 4.07
C SER A 92 -28.91 1.60 4.32
#